data_AF-A0A6J4KML2-F1
#
_entry.id   AF-A0A6J4KML2-F1
#
_cell.length_a   1.000
_cell.length_b   1.000
_cell.length_c   1.000
_cell.angle_alpha   90.00
_cell.angle_beta   90.00
_cell.angle_gamma   90.00
#
_symmetry.space_group_name_H-M   'P 1'
#
loop_
_entity.id
_entity.type
_entity.pdbx_description
1 polymer ?
#
loop_
_entity_poly.entity_id
_entity_poly.type
_entity_poly.pdbx_seq_one_letter_code
_entity_poly.pdbx_strand_id
1 'polypeptide(L)'
;MATQPVKQLQSIRSQIVDLSITEAEAVQLEQLLQQSIAIVSKFDNENHRFFKNRKKVTLEGLETELTRYQQGYWGQQEKVEKITRFNLARQQANLLLSTLLTTCRS
;
A
#
# COMPACT_ATOMS: atom_id res chain seq x y z
N MET A 1 11.38 2.99 -20.18
CA MET A 1 9.91 3.11 -20.06
C MET A 1 9.47 2.45 -18.76
N ALA A 2 8.59 3.07 -17.97
CA ALA A 2 8.05 2.42 -16.77
C ALA A 2 7.20 1.21 -17.18
N THR A 3 7.48 0.04 -16.58
CA THR A 3 6.69 -1.18 -16.81
C THR A 3 5.25 -0.98 -16.34
N GLN A 4 4.30 -1.75 -16.87
CA GLN A 4 2.88 -1.66 -16.50
C GLN A 4 2.65 -1.75 -14.98
N PRO A 5 3.32 -2.65 -14.21
CA PRO A 5 3.21 -2.69 -12.76
C PRO A 5 3.64 -1.39 -12.07
N VAL A 6 4.71 -0.73 -12.55
CA VAL A 6 5.19 0.53 -11.99
C VAL A 6 4.16 1.64 -12.16
N LYS A 7 3.50 1.73 -13.32
CA LYS A 7 2.43 2.71 -13.56
C LYS A 7 1.21 2.46 -12.67
N GLN A 8 0.81 1.19 -12.53
CA GLN A 8 -0.31 0.81 -11.66
C GLN A 8 -0.03 1.16 -10.19
N LEU A 9 1.15 0.80 -9.68
CA LEU A 9 1.54 1.13 -8.31
C LEU A 9 1.67 2.65 -8.08
N GLN A 10 2.12 3.41 -9.08
CA GLN A 10 2.11 4.88 -9.01
C GLN A 10 0.69 5.45 -8.90
N SER A 11 -0.24 4.94 -9.72
CA SER A 11 -1.65 5.34 -9.66
C SER A 11 -2.29 5.02 -8.31
N ILE A 12 -2.09 3.80 -7.81
CA ILE A 12 -2.60 3.38 -6.51
C ILE A 12 -2.03 4.27 -5.39
N ARG A 13 -0.72 4.52 -5.40
CA ARG A 13 -0.10 5.41 -4.41
C ARG A 13 -0.72 6.81 -4.42
N SER A 14 -0.93 7.40 -5.60
CA SER A 14 -1.60 8.71 -5.70
C SER A 14 -3.01 8.66 -5.11
N GLN A 15 -3.80 7.63 -5.45
CA GLN A 15 -5.14 7.46 -4.89
C GLN A 15 -5.11 7.34 -3.36
N ILE A 16 -4.18 6.56 -2.79
CA ILE A 16 -4.01 6.41 -1.33
C ILE A 16 -3.73 7.77 -0.68
N VAL A 17 -2.88 8.61 -1.28
CA VAL A 17 -2.55 9.95 -0.73
C VAL A 17 -3.78 10.85 -0.70
N ASP A 18 -4.62 10.76 -1.74
CA ASP A 18 -5.78 11.63 -1.92
C ASP A 18 -7.03 11.18 -1.13
N LEU A 19 -7.03 9.99 -0.51
CA LEU A 19 -8.17 9.54 0.29
C LEU A 19 -8.41 10.45 1.50
N SER A 20 -9.66 10.88 1.64
CA SER A 20 -10.18 11.53 2.84
C SER A 20 -10.68 10.49 3.86
N ILE A 21 -11.07 10.95 5.06
CA ILE A 21 -11.41 10.04 6.16
C ILE A 21 -12.93 9.86 6.21
N THR A 22 -13.43 9.00 5.34
CA THR A 22 -14.82 8.55 5.31
C THR A 22 -14.91 7.03 5.29
N GLU A 23 -16.09 6.48 5.58
CA GLU A 23 -16.29 5.03 5.56
C GLU A 23 -16.22 4.45 4.14
N ALA A 24 -16.64 5.20 3.12
CA ALA A 24 -16.47 4.80 1.73
C ALA A 24 -14.99 4.71 1.35
N GLU A 25 -14.19 5.70 1.77
CA GLU A 25 -12.74 5.70 1.51
C GLU A 25 -11.99 4.69 2.36
N ALA A 26 -12.52 4.28 3.50
CA ALA A 26 -12.00 3.17 4.29
C ALA A 26 -12.07 1.84 3.52
N VAL A 27 -13.22 1.56 2.91
CA VAL A 27 -13.36 0.42 1.99
C VAL A 27 -12.41 0.56 0.81
N GLN A 28 -12.29 1.76 0.25
CA GLN A 28 -11.37 2.01 -0.86
C GLN A 28 -9.90 1.80 -0.46
N LEU A 29 -9.48 2.24 0.72
CA LEU A 29 -8.12 2.04 1.24
C LEU A 29 -7.80 0.55 1.34
N GLU A 30 -8.72 -0.25 1.87
CA GLU A 30 -8.56 -1.70 1.97
C GLU A 30 -8.38 -2.34 0.59
N GLN A 31 -9.22 -1.95 -0.39
CA GLN A 31 -9.12 -2.45 -1.76
C GLN A 31 -7.78 -2.05 -2.40
N LEU A 32 -7.31 -0.82 -2.18
CA LEU A 32 -6.03 -0.35 -2.71
C LEU A 32 -4.84 -1.09 -2.08
N LEU A 33 -4.91 -1.44 -0.79
CA LEU A 33 -3.94 -2.31 -0.13
C LEU A 33 -3.92 -3.71 -0.77
N GLN A 34 -5.09 -4.34 -0.95
CA GLN A 34 -5.21 -5.65 -1.60
C GLN A 34 -4.67 -5.64 -3.05
N GLN A 35 -5.02 -4.62 -3.83
CA GLN A 35 -4.52 -4.45 -5.19
C GLN A 35 -3.00 -4.25 -5.21
N SER A 36 -2.46 -3.47 -4.26
CA SER A 36 -1.01 -3.28 -4.11
C SER A 36 -0.31 -4.61 -3.86
N ILE A 37 -0.80 -5.43 -2.93
CA ILE A 37 -0.26 -6.77 -2.63
C ILE A 37 -0.30 -7.67 -3.89
N ALA A 38 -1.42 -7.69 -4.61
CA ALA A 38 -1.58 -8.50 -5.81
C ALA A 38 -0.62 -8.09 -6.94
N ILE A 39 -0.36 -6.79 -7.11
CA ILE A 39 0.60 -6.30 -8.10
C ILE A 39 2.03 -6.59 -7.64
N VAL A 40 2.38 -6.25 -6.39
CA VAL A 40 3.75 -6.42 -5.86
C VAL A 40 4.16 -7.89 -5.86
N SER A 41 3.27 -8.82 -5.51
CA SER A 41 3.56 -10.26 -5.50
C SER A 41 3.96 -10.78 -6.89
N LYS A 42 3.27 -10.34 -7.95
CA LYS A 42 3.53 -10.71 -9.35
C LYS A 42 4.60 -9.88 -10.03
N PHE A 43 5.00 -8.76 -9.43
CA PHE A 43 5.92 -7.83 -10.05
C PHE A 43 7.36 -8.31 -9.89
N ASP A 44 8.01 -8.71 -10.98
CA ASP A 44 9.45 -8.98 -11.00
C ASP A 44 10.19 -7.93 -11.83
N ASN A 45 11.38 -7.57 -11.36
CA ASN A 45 12.31 -6.70 -12.05
C ASN A 45 13.69 -7.32 -11.97
N GLU A 46 14.07 -8.01 -13.05
CA GLU A 46 15.29 -8.84 -13.12
C GLU A 46 16.57 -7.99 -13.13
N ASN A 47 16.47 -6.70 -13.47
CA ASN A 47 17.62 -5.84 -13.74
C ASN A 47 18.20 -5.16 -12.49
N HIS A 48 17.62 -5.34 -11.31
CA HIS A 48 18.01 -4.57 -10.12
C HIS A 48 18.33 -5.47 -8.90
N ARG A 49 19.61 -5.51 -8.51
CA ARG A 49 20.17 -6.38 -7.45
C ARG A 49 19.42 -6.30 -6.12
N PHE A 50 18.92 -5.12 -5.75
CA PHE A 50 18.19 -4.90 -4.49
C PHE A 50 16.67 -5.03 -4.61
N PHE A 51 16.13 -5.20 -5.82
CA PHE A 51 14.70 -5.16 -6.04
C PHE A 51 13.99 -6.35 -5.38
N LYS A 52 14.54 -7.56 -5.46
CA LYS A 52 13.95 -8.74 -4.82
C LYS A 52 13.77 -8.55 -3.30
N ASN A 53 14.78 -7.99 -2.62
CA ASN A 53 14.68 -7.73 -1.19
C ASN A 53 13.66 -6.62 -0.89
N ARG A 54 13.68 -5.52 -1.66
CA ARG A 54 12.72 -4.41 -1.49
C ARG A 54 11.29 -4.86 -1.78
N LYS A 55 11.07 -5.69 -2.79
CA LYS A 55 9.79 -6.34 -3.10
C LYS A 55 9.31 -7.15 -1.91
N LYS A 56 10.15 -8.02 -1.36
CA LYS A 56 9.81 -8.86 -0.20
C LYS A 56 9.38 -8.01 1.00
N VAL A 57 10.20 -7.04 1.40
CA VAL A 57 9.89 -6.13 2.52
C VAL A 57 8.60 -5.32 2.26
N THR A 58 8.39 -4.87 1.02
CA THR A 58 7.18 -4.13 0.63
C THR A 58 5.95 -5.01 0.73
N LEU A 59 6.03 -6.26 0.24
CA LEU A 59 4.93 -7.21 0.27
C LEU A 59 4.54 -7.57 1.71
N GLU A 60 5.51 -7.99 2.53
CA GLU A 60 5.30 -8.32 3.94
C GLU A 60 4.74 -7.12 4.72
N GLY A 61 5.24 -5.91 4.43
CA GLY A 61 4.74 -4.67 5.01
C GLY A 61 3.29 -4.38 4.66
N LEU A 62 2.90 -4.56 3.38
CA LEU A 62 1.53 -4.33 2.93
C LEU A 62 0.55 -5.37 3.49
N GLU A 63 0.94 -6.65 3.54
CA GLU A 63 0.12 -7.73 4.14
C GLU A 63 -0.09 -7.51 5.64
N THR A 64 0.98 -7.13 6.34
CA THR A 64 0.90 -6.75 7.77
C THR A 64 -0.03 -5.57 7.96
N GLU A 65 0.08 -4.53 7.13
CA GLU A 65 -0.74 -3.34 7.26
C GLU A 65 -2.21 -3.62 6.93
N LEU A 66 -2.50 -4.43 5.92
CA LEU A 66 -3.86 -4.86 5.61
C LEU A 66 -4.50 -5.57 6.81
N THR A 67 -3.76 -6.48 7.45
CA THR A 67 -4.26 -7.22 8.62
C THR A 67 -4.52 -6.28 9.80
N ARG A 68 -3.59 -5.38 10.09
CA ARG A 68 -3.73 -4.36 11.15
C ARG A 68 -4.88 -3.40 10.87
N TYR A 69 -5.06 -3.01 9.61
CA TYR A 69 -6.13 -2.14 9.19
C TYR A 69 -7.48 -2.83 9.36
N GLN A 70 -7.62 -4.08 8.94
CA GLN A 70 -8.87 -4.82 9.10
C GLN A 70 -9.24 -5.02 10.57
N GLN A 71 -8.28 -5.43 11.40
CA GLN A 71 -8.50 -5.62 12.84
C GLN A 71 -8.74 -4.29 13.57
N GLY A 72 -8.02 -3.23 13.18
CA GLY A 72 -8.04 -1.95 13.87
C GLY A 72 -9.13 -0.99 13.41
N TYR A 73 -9.46 -0.94 12.12
CA TYR A 73 -10.51 -0.04 11.62
C TYR A 73 -11.89 -0.67 11.78
N TRP A 74 -12.06 -1.93 11.36
CA TRP A 74 -13.37 -2.60 11.44
C TRP A 74 -13.67 -3.21 12.81
N GLY A 75 -12.64 -3.55 13.58
CA GLY A 75 -12.80 -4.08 14.94
C GLY A 75 -13.08 -3.02 16.01
N GLN A 76 -12.91 -1.73 15.70
CA GLN A 76 -13.10 -0.65 16.68
C GLN A 76 -14.45 0.02 16.54
N GLN A 77 -15.02 0.43 17.67
CA GLN A 77 -16.28 1.17 17.73
C GLN A 77 -16.04 2.68 17.80
N GLU A 78 -14.92 3.09 18.41
CA GLU A 78 -14.61 4.50 18.60
C GLU A 78 -14.15 5.17 17.30
N LYS A 79 -14.80 6.28 16.95
CA LYS A 79 -14.48 7.07 15.75
C LYS A 79 -13.00 7.51 15.73
N VAL A 80 -12.46 7.90 16.88
CA VAL A 80 -11.06 8.37 16.99
C VAL A 80 -10.07 7.25 16.63
N GLU A 81 -10.34 6.03 17.07
CA GLU A 81 -9.49 4.88 16.76
C GLU A 81 -9.57 4.50 15.29
N LYS A 82 -10.77 4.52 14.70
CA LYS A 82 -10.96 4.34 13.26
C LYS A 82 -10.16 5.35 12.44
N ILE A 83 -10.28 6.64 12.78
CA ILE A 83 -9.53 7.72 12.12
C ILE A 83 -8.01 7.49 12.25
N THR A 84 -7.55 7.10 13.44
CA THR A 84 -6.15 6.84 13.71
C THR A 84 -5.63 5.68 12.85
N ARG A 85 -6.37 4.57 12.80
CA ARG A 85 -6.00 3.39 12.00
C ARG A 85 -6.02 3.66 10.52
N PHE A 86 -7.01 4.42 10.03
CA PHE A 86 -7.05 4.89 8.66
C PHE A 86 -5.81 5.70 8.27
N ASN A 87 -5.45 6.69 9.08
CA ASN A 87 -4.29 7.53 8.80
C ASN A 87 -2.98 6.74 8.81
N LEU A 88 -2.80 5.84 9.78
CA LEU A 88 -1.62 4.98 9.87
C LEU A 88 -1.49 4.07 8.65
N ALA A 89 -2.57 3.38 8.27
CA ALA A 89 -2.56 2.50 7.11
C ALA A 89 -2.26 3.26 5.81
N ARG A 90 -2.89 4.43 5.63
CA ARG A 90 -2.64 5.32 4.49
C ARG A 90 -1.17 5.76 4.41
N GLN A 91 -0.59 6.21 5.51
CA GLN A 91 0.81 6.64 5.58
C GLN A 91 1.78 5.49 5.31
N GLN A 92 1.55 4.34 5.94
CA GLN A 92 2.41 3.17 5.81
C GLN A 92 2.38 2.62 4.38
N ALA A 93 1.20 2.52 3.77
CA ALA A 93 1.06 2.10 2.39
C ALA A 93 1.80 3.04 1.42
N ASN A 94 1.64 4.36 1.60
CA ASN A 94 2.35 5.35 0.79
C ASN A 94 3.88 5.22 0.90
N LEU A 95 4.40 4.99 2.12
CA LEU A 95 5.83 4.80 2.37
C LEU A 95 6.37 3.54 1.68
N LEU A 96 5.69 2.40 1.87
CA LEU A 96 6.08 1.12 1.30
C LEU A 96 6.11 1.17 -0.23
N LEU A 97 5.03 1.69 -0.84
CA LEU A 97 4.94 1.86 -2.28
C LEU A 97 6.00 2.83 -2.82
N SER A 98 6.25 3.95 -2.14
CA SER A 98 7.28 4.91 -2.53
C SER A 98 8.67 4.29 -2.53
N THR A 99 8.98 3.48 -1.52
CA THR A 99 10.27 2.79 -1.39
C THR A 99 10.49 1.83 -2.57
N LEU A 100 9.49 1.02 -2.91
CA LEU A 100 9.57 0.10 -4.04
C LEU A 100 9.68 0.84 -5.38
N LEU A 101 8.84 1.85 -5.58
CA LEU A 101 8.82 2.65 -6.81
C LEU A 101 10.12 3.40 -7.06
N THR A 102 10.78 3.88 -6.00
CA THR A 102 12.09 4.56 -6.11
C THR A 102 13.16 3.59 -6.63
N THR A 103 13.13 2.35 -6.15
CA THR A 103 14.03 1.27 -6.61
C THR A 103 13.82 0.90 -8.08
N CYS A 104 12.67 1.26 -8.68
CA CYS A 104 12.37 1.02 -10.09
C CYS A 104 12.79 2.17 -11.02
N ARG A 105 13.21 3.32 -10.47
CA ARG A 105 13.63 4.50 -11.22
C ARG A 105 15.16 4.63 -11.33
N SER A 106 15.88 4.02 -10.39
CA SER A 106 17.33 3.85 -10.35
C SER A 106 17.77 2.66 -11.18
#